data_AF-A0A2N1A424-F1
#
_entry.id   AF-A0A2N1A424-F1
#
_cell.length_a   1.000
_cell.length_b   1.000
_cell.length_c   1.000
_cell.angle_alpha   90.00
_cell.angle_beta   90.00
_cell.angle_gamma   90.00
#
_symmetry.space_group_name_H-M   'P 1'
#
loop_
_entity.id
_entity.type
_entity.pdbx_description
1 polymer ?
#
loop_
_entity_poly.entity_id
_entity_poly.type
_entity_poly.pdbx_seq_one_letter_code
_entity_poly.pdbx_strand_id
1 'polypeptide(L)'
;MKKLLLLASVTLLLSACATTAPQESVLVYINSGAIQCESAGKTGAETALLLSNENIAVTKTECGHLANVAMIAMCGGPAANINVHQISSADLAKAQLLGFENVTTLKQEEHLGYDVSACK
;
A
#
# COMPACT_ATOMS: atom_id res chain seq x y z
N MET A 1 43.10 -0.68 61.28
CA MET A 1 43.07 0.07 60.00
C MET A 1 42.00 -0.57 59.14
N LYS A 2 40.97 0.20 58.80
CA LYS A 2 39.65 -0.26 58.35
C LYS A 2 39.67 -0.44 56.81
N LYS A 3 39.59 -1.67 56.31
CA LYS A 3 39.43 -1.93 54.87
C LYS A 3 37.97 -1.66 54.50
N LEU A 4 37.71 -0.47 53.96
CA LEU A 4 36.41 -0.09 53.41
C LEU A 4 36.33 -0.61 51.96
N LEU A 5 35.74 -1.79 51.79
CA LEU A 5 35.36 -2.32 50.48
C LEU A 5 34.09 -1.61 50.03
N LEU A 6 34.23 -0.60 49.16
CA LEU A 6 33.12 0.02 48.45
C LEU A 6 32.69 -0.91 47.31
N LEU A 7 31.54 -1.56 47.50
CA LEU A 7 30.81 -2.28 46.45
C LEU A 7 30.30 -1.26 45.42
N ALA A 8 30.91 -1.27 44.23
CA ALA A 8 30.39 -0.57 43.06
C ALA A 8 29.20 -1.35 42.49
N SER A 9 27.99 -0.94 42.83
CA SER A 9 26.76 -1.42 42.21
C SER A 9 26.61 -0.83 40.81
N VAL A 10 27.14 -1.52 39.81
CA VAL A 10 26.96 -1.20 38.38
C VAL A 10 25.55 -1.62 37.97
N THR A 11 24.61 -0.68 37.95
CA THR A 11 23.30 -0.87 37.32
C THR A 11 23.46 -0.90 35.80
N LEU A 12 23.49 -2.11 35.25
CA LEU A 12 23.48 -2.39 33.82
C LEU A 12 22.11 -1.99 33.24
N LEU A 13 22.02 -0.84 32.59
CA LEU A 13 20.85 -0.45 31.79
C LEU A 13 20.86 -1.28 30.50
N LEU A 14 20.16 -2.42 30.48
CA LEU A 14 19.88 -3.14 29.24
C LEU A 14 18.87 -2.35 28.42
N SER A 15 19.37 -1.49 27.53
CA SER A 15 18.58 -0.93 26.43
C SER A 15 18.33 -2.04 25.41
N ALA A 16 17.20 -2.74 25.53
CA ALA A 16 16.75 -3.66 24.49
C ALA A 16 16.29 -2.84 23.28
N CYS A 17 17.15 -2.72 22.26
CA CYS A 17 16.71 -2.28 20.95
C CYS A 17 15.76 -3.33 20.39
N ALA A 18 14.46 -3.04 20.40
CA ALA A 18 13.48 -3.80 19.65
C ALA A 18 13.72 -3.52 18.15
N THR A 19 14.55 -4.34 17.52
CA THR A 19 14.67 -4.37 16.06
C THR A 19 13.40 -5.02 15.52
N THR A 20 12.40 -4.21 15.18
CA THR A 20 11.21 -4.69 14.47
C THR A 20 11.68 -5.25 13.13
N ALA A 21 11.44 -6.53 12.88
CA ALA A 21 11.71 -7.12 11.57
C ALA A 21 10.96 -6.33 10.47
N PRO A 22 11.52 -6.18 9.26
CA PRO A 22 10.82 -5.53 8.16
C PRO A 22 9.48 -6.25 7.94
N GLN A 23 8.37 -5.55 8.17
CA GLN A 23 7.05 -6.08 7.88
C GLN A 23 6.93 -6.22 6.37
N GLU A 24 6.72 -7.46 5.90
CA GLU A 24 6.53 -7.71 4.48
C GLU A 24 5.31 -6.92 3.98
N SER A 25 5.51 -6.24 2.85
CA SER A 25 4.50 -5.40 2.24
C SER A 25 4.22 -5.83 0.81
N VAL A 26 2.99 -5.60 0.37
CA VAL A 26 2.53 -5.88 -0.98
C VAL A 26 1.85 -4.64 -1.54
N LEU A 27 1.83 -4.54 -2.86
CA LEU A 27 1.06 -3.53 -3.57
C LEU A 27 -0.26 -4.14 -4.01
N VAL A 28 -1.35 -3.45 -3.71
CA VAL A 28 -2.69 -3.78 -4.16
C VAL A 28 -3.26 -2.63 -4.98
N TYR A 29 -4.13 -2.91 -5.94
CA TYR A 29 -4.78 -1.90 -6.76
C TYR A 29 -6.29 -2.08 -6.78
N ILE A 30 -6.99 -0.99 -7.12
CA ILE A 30 -8.42 -1.00 -7.43
C ILE A 30 -8.66 -0.04 -8.60
N ASN A 31 -9.64 -0.34 -9.46
CA ASN A 31 -10.11 0.62 -10.45
C ASN A 31 -10.69 1.86 -9.73
N SER A 32 -10.35 3.06 -10.18
CA SER A 32 -10.86 4.28 -9.53
C SER A 32 -12.36 4.47 -9.75
N GLY A 33 -12.98 3.76 -10.69
CA GLY A 33 -14.34 3.97 -11.15
C GLY A 33 -14.49 5.17 -12.09
N ALA A 34 -13.38 5.63 -12.69
CA ALA A 34 -13.40 6.70 -13.66
C ALA A 34 -14.19 6.32 -14.92
N ILE A 35 -14.93 7.30 -15.46
CA ILE A 35 -15.74 7.17 -16.67
C ILE A 35 -15.19 8.14 -17.71
N GLN A 36 -14.90 7.63 -18.91
CA GLN A 36 -14.37 8.42 -20.02
C GLN A 36 -15.27 9.63 -20.29
N CYS A 37 -14.67 10.82 -20.39
CA CYS A 37 -15.31 12.14 -20.57
C CYS A 37 -16.15 12.68 -19.40
N GLU A 38 -16.48 11.87 -18.38
CA GLU A 38 -17.51 12.25 -17.39
C GLU A 38 -16.97 12.36 -15.95
N SER A 39 -16.16 11.40 -15.51
CA SER A 39 -15.74 11.31 -14.11
C SER A 39 -14.29 10.88 -13.99
N ALA A 40 -13.55 11.51 -13.09
CA ALA A 40 -12.19 11.12 -12.73
C ALA A 40 -12.13 9.88 -11.81
N GLY A 41 -13.28 9.39 -11.34
CA GLY A 41 -13.37 8.31 -10.35
C GLY A 41 -12.95 8.79 -8.95
N LYS A 42 -12.79 7.82 -8.05
CA LYS A 42 -12.29 8.01 -6.69
C LYS A 42 -10.81 8.36 -6.71
N THR A 43 -10.43 9.33 -5.89
CA THR A 43 -9.03 9.67 -5.62
C THR A 43 -8.31 8.55 -4.87
N GLY A 44 -6.98 8.54 -4.91
CA GLY A 44 -6.18 7.61 -4.12
C GLY A 44 -6.44 7.75 -2.61
N ALA A 45 -6.77 8.96 -2.13
CA ALA A 45 -7.12 9.17 -0.73
C ALA A 45 -8.46 8.50 -0.37
N GLU A 46 -9.47 8.60 -1.22
CA GLU A 46 -10.77 7.96 -1.02
C GLU A 46 -10.67 6.44 -1.04
N THR A 47 -9.87 5.85 -1.94
CA THR A 47 -9.68 4.40 -1.96
C THR A 47 -8.79 3.90 -0.83
N ALA A 48 -7.78 4.68 -0.41
CA ALA A 48 -7.01 4.36 0.80
C ALA A 48 -7.90 4.36 2.05
N LEU A 49 -8.89 5.24 2.13
CA LEU A 49 -9.86 5.28 3.24
C LEU A 49 -10.69 4.00 3.31
N LEU A 50 -11.00 3.34 2.19
CA LEU A 50 -11.69 2.04 2.19
C LEU A 50 -10.90 0.98 2.95
N LEU A 51 -9.57 0.96 2.78
CA LEU A 51 -8.65 0.06 3.50
C LEU A 51 -8.54 0.45 4.98
N SER A 52 -8.34 1.75 5.26
CA SER A 52 -8.15 2.24 6.63
C SER A 52 -9.41 2.09 7.51
N ASN A 53 -10.61 2.22 6.94
CA ASN A 53 -11.88 1.95 7.66
C ASN A 53 -11.97 0.49 8.13
N GLU A 54 -11.26 -0.40 7.45
CA GLU A 54 -11.12 -1.80 7.82
C GLU A 54 -9.85 -2.09 8.63
N ASN A 55 -9.24 -1.07 9.24
CA ASN A 55 -8.00 -1.17 10.02
C ASN A 55 -6.81 -1.74 9.22
N ILE A 56 -6.82 -1.62 7.90
CA ILE A 56 -5.67 -1.96 7.06
C ILE A 56 -4.82 -0.68 6.90
N ALA A 57 -3.59 -0.73 7.38
CA ALA A 57 -2.67 0.40 7.28
C ALA A 57 -2.14 0.56 5.85
N VAL A 58 -2.31 1.76 5.29
CA VAL A 58 -1.74 2.13 3.98
C VAL A 58 -0.48 2.95 4.22
N THR A 59 0.67 2.47 3.75
CA THR A 59 1.96 3.14 3.93
C THR A 59 2.38 4.00 2.74
N LYS A 60 1.82 3.71 1.56
CA LYS A 60 2.04 4.46 0.32
C LYS A 60 0.81 4.38 -0.57
N THR A 61 0.53 5.45 -1.28
CA THR A 61 -0.49 5.51 -2.33
C THR A 61 0.11 6.07 -3.60
N GLU A 62 -0.23 5.45 -4.73
CA GLU A 62 0.09 5.89 -6.08
C GLU A 62 -1.18 5.87 -6.93
N CYS A 63 -1.19 6.67 -7.98
CA CYS A 63 -2.26 6.65 -8.97
C CYS A 63 -1.68 6.22 -10.30
N GLY A 64 -2.49 5.62 -11.17
CA GLY A 64 -1.98 5.08 -12.42
C GLY A 64 -3.07 4.72 -13.41
N HIS A 65 -2.64 4.10 -14.50
CA HIS A 65 -3.51 3.55 -15.52
C HIS A 65 -3.07 2.13 -15.86
N LEU A 66 -4.01 1.22 -16.08
CA LEU A 66 -3.71 -0.10 -16.61
C LEU A 66 -3.00 0.04 -17.96
N ALA A 67 -1.87 -0.65 -18.12
CA ALA A 67 -1.09 -0.70 -19.34
C ALA A 67 -1.52 -1.89 -20.20
N ASN A 68 -1.30 -1.82 -21.51
CA ASN A 68 -1.58 -2.92 -22.46
C ASN A 68 -3.03 -3.44 -22.45
N VAL A 69 -3.97 -2.65 -21.94
CA VAL A 69 -5.40 -2.95 -22.01
C VAL A 69 -6.02 -2.26 -23.21
N ALA A 70 -6.69 -3.04 -24.08
CA ALA A 70 -7.47 -2.47 -25.16
C ALA A 70 -8.79 -1.91 -24.62
N MET A 71 -8.91 -0.59 -24.55
CA MET A 71 -10.17 0.09 -24.20
C MET A 71 -10.76 0.79 -25.42
N ILE A 72 -12.06 0.61 -25.62
CA ILE A 72 -12.80 1.37 -26.63
C ILE A 72 -12.88 2.83 -26.16
N ALA A 73 -12.37 3.75 -26.98
CA ALA A 73 -12.44 5.17 -26.73
C ALA A 73 -13.87 5.67 -27.04
N MET A 74 -14.69 5.78 -26.00
CA MET A 74 -16.05 6.30 -26.09
C MET A 74 -16.46 6.96 -24.78
N CYS A 75 -17.14 8.11 -24.86
CA CYS A 75 -17.68 8.75 -23.67
C CYS A 75 -18.74 7.84 -23.00
N GLY A 76 -18.71 7.82 -21.67
CA GLY A 76 -19.54 6.92 -20.86
C GLY A 76 -18.95 5.52 -20.65
N GLY A 77 -17.85 5.17 -21.33
CA GLY A 77 -17.13 3.92 -21.10
C GLY A 77 -16.25 3.94 -19.84
N PRO A 78 -15.86 2.77 -19.29
CA PRO A 78 -14.91 2.71 -18.19
C PRO A 78 -13.53 3.23 -18.63
N ALA A 79 -12.82 3.89 -17.72
CA ALA A 79 -11.43 4.31 -17.93
C ALA A 79 -10.44 3.38 -17.23
N ALA A 80 -9.18 3.43 -17.67
CA ALA A 80 -8.09 2.59 -17.18
C ALA A 80 -7.52 3.02 -15.83
N ASN A 81 -8.03 4.10 -15.23
CA ASN A 81 -7.52 4.67 -14.00
C ASN A 81 -7.59 3.68 -12.84
N ILE A 82 -6.49 3.55 -12.11
CA ILE A 82 -6.37 2.74 -10.90
C ILE A 82 -5.73 3.56 -9.79
N ASN A 83 -6.03 3.18 -8.56
CA ASN A 83 -5.28 3.60 -7.38
C ASN A 83 -4.56 2.39 -6.80
N VAL A 84 -3.29 2.57 -6.44
CA VAL A 84 -2.40 1.52 -5.95
C VAL A 84 -1.97 1.87 -4.52
N HIS A 85 -2.04 0.91 -3.61
CA HIS A 85 -1.72 1.08 -2.20
C HIS A 85 -0.72 0.04 -1.74
N GLN A 86 0.24 0.48 -0.93
CA GLN A 86 1.13 -0.42 -0.21
C GLN A 86 0.53 -0.74 1.15
N ILE A 87 0.35 -2.03 1.42
CA ILE A 87 -0.22 -2.58 2.65
C ILE A 87 0.65 -3.72 3.18
N SER A 88 0.38 -4.21 4.39
CA SER A 88 1.01 -5.45 4.85
C SER A 88 0.54 -6.65 4.03
N SER A 89 1.45 -7.59 3.75
CA SER A 89 1.10 -8.86 3.11
C SER A 89 0.03 -9.65 3.88
N ALA A 90 0.01 -9.52 5.22
CA ALA A 90 -0.98 -10.15 6.10
C ALA A 90 -2.42 -9.67 5.84
N ASP A 91 -2.59 -8.44 5.33
CA ASP A 91 -3.90 -7.84 5.09
C ASP A 91 -4.42 -8.09 3.66
N LEU A 92 -3.65 -8.77 2.80
CA LEU A 92 -4.00 -8.97 1.39
C LEU A 92 -5.38 -9.63 1.23
N ALA A 93 -5.66 -10.69 1.98
CA ALA A 93 -6.96 -11.37 1.90
C ALA A 93 -8.10 -10.44 2.31
N LYS A 94 -7.88 -9.56 3.29
CA LYS A 94 -8.89 -8.59 3.73
C LYS A 94 -9.10 -7.50 2.68
N ALA A 95 -8.02 -6.98 2.09
CA ALA A 95 -8.10 -6.03 0.98
C ALA A 95 -8.84 -6.61 -0.23
N GLN A 96 -8.64 -7.91 -0.53
CA GLN A 96 -9.36 -8.60 -1.60
C GLN A 96 -10.87 -8.67 -1.38
N LEU A 97 -11.33 -8.83 -0.13
CA LEU A 97 -12.75 -8.77 0.20
C LEU A 97 -13.36 -7.38 -0.04
N LEU A 98 -12.55 -6.33 -0.10
CA LEU A 98 -12.96 -4.96 -0.41
C LEU A 98 -12.86 -4.62 -1.91
N GLY A 99 -12.51 -5.59 -2.75
CA GLY A 99 -12.39 -5.41 -4.20
C GLY A 99 -11.01 -4.93 -4.68
N PHE A 100 -9.99 -4.96 -3.82
CA PHE A 100 -8.62 -4.73 -4.25
C PHE A 100 -7.99 -6.02 -4.79
N GLU A 101 -7.06 -5.88 -5.72
CA GLU A 101 -6.33 -7.00 -6.29
C GLU A 101 -4.82 -6.80 -6.09
N ASN A 102 -4.05 -7.89 -6.00
CA ASN A 102 -2.59 -7.78 -5.93
C ASN A 102 -2.06 -7.29 -7.29
N VAL A 103 -1.17 -6.31 -7.33
CA VAL A 103 -0.59 -5.82 -8.60
C VAL A 103 0.15 -6.90 -9.38
N THR A 104 0.59 -7.98 -8.72
CA THR A 104 1.22 -9.12 -9.41
C THR A 104 0.29 -9.79 -10.43
N THR A 105 -1.02 -9.63 -10.28
CA THR A 105 -2.02 -10.12 -11.25
C THR A 105 -1.97 -9.36 -12.58
N LEU A 106 -1.45 -8.12 -12.57
CA LEU A 106 -1.29 -7.28 -13.76
C LEU A 106 0.05 -7.55 -14.48
N LYS A 107 1.02 -8.15 -13.79
CA LYS A 107 2.38 -8.28 -14.30
C LYS A 107 2.40 -9.03 -15.63
N GLN A 108 3.03 -8.42 -16.63
CA GLN A 108 3.26 -8.99 -17.95
C GLN A 108 4.74 -9.00 -18.24
N GLU A 109 5.36 -10.17 -18.21
CA GLU A 109 6.80 -10.34 -18.45
C GLU A 109 7.64 -9.36 -17.59
N GLU A 110 8.23 -8.34 -18.22
CA GLU A 110 9.09 -7.32 -17.62
C GLU A 110 8.36 -6.00 -17.25
N HIS A 111 7.03 -5.92 -17.43
CA HIS A 111 6.21 -4.76 -17.09
C HIS A 111 5.29 -5.04 -15.90
N LEU A 112 5.05 -4.03 -15.06
CA LEU A 112 4.13 -4.10 -13.92
C LEU A 112 2.64 -4.23 -14.33
N GLY A 113 2.32 -4.13 -15.62
CA GLY A 113 0.94 -4.08 -16.14
C GLY A 113 0.17 -2.78 -15.89
N TYR A 114 0.80 -1.77 -15.32
CA TYR A 114 0.24 -0.42 -15.17
C TYR A 114 1.34 0.65 -15.21
N ASP A 115 0.96 1.87 -15.56
CA ASP A 115 1.81 3.05 -15.57
C ASP A 115 1.44 4.00 -14.44
N VAL A 116 2.44 4.48 -13.70
CA VAL A 116 2.25 5.45 -12.61
C VAL A 116 1.96 6.85 -13.19
N SER A 117 1.05 7.56 -12.56
CA SER A 117 0.64 8.91 -12.91
C SER A 117 0.50 9.78 -11.66
N ALA A 118 0.38 11.10 -11.84
CA ALA A 118 0.12 12.01 -10.73
C ALA A 118 -1.28 11.75 -10.16
N CYS A 119 -1.35 11.60 -8.84
CA CYS A 119 -2.64 11.59 -8.15
C CYS A 119 -3.33 12.95 -8.28
N LYS A 120 -4.65 12.92 -8.45
CA LYS A 120 -5.52 14.08 -8.51
C LYS A 120 -6.24 14.29 -7.18
#